data_AF-A0A7K2L0N5-F1
#
_entry.id   AF-A0A7K2L0N5-F1
#
_cell.length_a   1.000
_cell.length_b   1.000
_cell.length_c   1.000
_cell.angle_alpha   90.00
_cell.angle_beta   90.00
_cell.angle_gamma   90.00
#
_symmetry.space_group_name_H-M   'P 1'
#
loop_
_entity.id
_entity.type
_entity.pdbx_description
1 polymer ?
#
loop_
_entity_poly.entity_id
_entity_poly.type
_entity_poly.pdbx_seq_one_letter_code
_entity_poly.pdbx_strand_id
1 'polypeptide(L)'
;MLPLVPSLGSGRRPDSGRTSWPIPPGEALPGLLAELTVQWETRTWCCPDLTARRLARFGPDAAEAAPLPTPHPYELADYLQALSAIDSTGLDGMYTEALWDCEERTRLLGIAAAPQQPQAIRQITALRDDPMKTAEVRAAADARLATQPAERPRHPS
;
A
#
# COMPACT_ATOMS: atom_id res chain seq x y z
N MET A 1 -51.25 -13.79 18.84
CA MET A 1 -50.33 -12.70 19.21
C MET A 1 -48.98 -12.98 18.57
N LEU A 2 -48.65 -12.28 17.49
CA LEU A 2 -47.37 -12.31 16.79
C LEU A 2 -46.75 -10.91 16.92
N PRO A 3 -45.45 -10.74 17.21
CA PRO A 3 -44.85 -9.41 17.24
C PRO A 3 -44.50 -8.93 15.83
N LEU A 4 -44.72 -7.63 15.68
CA LEU A 4 -44.59 -6.78 14.50
C LEU A 4 -43.09 -6.59 14.12
N VAL A 5 -42.74 -6.82 12.86
CA VAL A 5 -41.43 -6.48 12.29
C VAL A 5 -41.46 -5.02 11.82
N PRO A 6 -40.51 -4.14 12.18
CA PRO A 6 -40.40 -2.84 11.53
C PRO A 6 -39.60 -2.92 10.23
N SER A 7 -40.18 -2.28 9.22
CA SER A 7 -39.78 -2.16 7.83
C SER A 7 -38.44 -1.44 7.63
N LEU A 8 -37.66 -1.92 6.67
CA LEU A 8 -36.42 -1.30 6.17
C LEU A 8 -36.73 0.04 5.49
N GLY A 9 -36.28 1.14 6.10
CA GLY A 9 -36.26 2.48 5.51
C GLY A 9 -34.98 2.71 4.70
N SER A 10 -35.17 2.99 3.42
CA SER A 10 -34.15 3.29 2.42
C SER A 10 -33.32 4.56 2.73
N GLY A 11 -32.02 4.50 2.43
CA GLY A 11 -31.30 5.63 1.82
C GLY A 11 -30.61 6.63 2.75
N ARG A 12 -29.33 6.35 3.06
CA ARG A 12 -28.31 7.39 3.10
C ARG A 12 -26.97 6.76 2.72
N ARG A 13 -26.37 7.19 1.60
CA ARG A 13 -24.98 6.83 1.24
C ARG A 13 -24.07 7.40 2.32
N PRO A 14 -23.20 6.61 2.98
CA PRO A 14 -22.16 7.20 3.79
C PRO A 14 -21.11 7.81 2.87
N ASP A 15 -20.86 9.08 3.16
CA ASP A 15 -19.79 9.94 2.68
C ASP A 15 -18.45 9.19 2.63
N SER A 16 -17.66 9.43 1.58
CA SER A 16 -16.29 8.95 1.36
C SER A 16 -15.29 9.62 2.33
N GLY A 17 -15.69 9.78 3.58
CA GLY A 17 -14.86 10.24 4.68
C GLY A 17 -13.98 9.10 5.16
N ARG A 18 -12.69 9.21 4.84
CA ARG A 18 -11.53 8.59 5.49
C ARG A 18 -11.87 8.13 6.92
N THR A 19 -12.31 6.89 7.11
CA THR A 19 -12.67 6.35 8.43
C THR A 19 -11.39 6.11 9.21
N SER A 20 -11.00 7.08 10.04
CA SER A 20 -10.10 6.82 11.17
C SER A 20 -10.80 5.81 12.07
N TRP A 21 -10.31 4.58 12.10
CA TRP A 21 -10.74 3.57 13.05
C TRP A 21 -10.39 4.05 14.47
N PRO A 22 -11.35 4.04 15.43
CA PRO A 22 -11.03 4.44 16.80
C PRO A 22 -9.96 3.52 17.39
N ILE A 23 -8.96 4.11 18.05
CA ILE A 23 -7.91 3.38 18.76
C ILE A 23 -8.58 2.60 19.91
N PRO A 24 -8.43 1.27 19.98
CA PRO A 24 -8.86 0.54 21.16
C PRO A 24 -8.05 1.02 22.37
N PRO A 25 -8.69 1.43 23.49
CA PRO A 25 -7.96 1.88 24.66
C PRO A 25 -7.05 0.75 25.18
N GLY A 26 -5.74 0.99 25.20
CA GLY A 26 -4.73 0.06 25.74
C GLY A 26 -3.73 -0.51 24.73
N GLU A 27 -3.86 -0.20 23.44
CA GLU A 27 -2.89 -0.62 22.41
C GLU A 27 -1.61 0.24 22.48
N ALA A 28 -0.44 -0.39 22.65
CA ALA A 28 0.86 0.29 22.77
C ALA A 28 1.87 -0.30 21.78
N LEU A 29 2.71 0.56 21.22
CA LEU A 29 3.71 0.21 20.20
C LEU A 29 4.62 -0.98 20.60
N PRO A 30 5.19 -1.06 21.84
CA PRO A 30 6.01 -2.20 22.22
C PRO A 30 5.25 -3.54 22.23
N GLY A 31 3.95 -3.52 22.58
CA GLY A 31 3.12 -4.71 22.58
C GLY A 31 2.83 -5.22 21.17
N LEU A 32 2.59 -4.29 20.23
CA LEU A 32 2.44 -4.61 18.82
C LEU A 32 3.70 -5.21 18.22
N LEU A 33 4.88 -4.70 18.60
CA LEU A 33 6.16 -5.24 18.13
C LEU A 33 6.43 -6.65 18.65
N ALA A 34 6.13 -6.90 19.92
CA ALA A 34 6.27 -8.23 20.51
C ALA A 34 5.33 -9.25 19.85
N GLU A 35 4.07 -8.87 19.58
CA GLU A 35 3.11 -9.70 18.84
C GLU A 35 3.68 -10.10 17.46
N LEU A 36 4.32 -9.14 16.81
CA LEU A 36 4.92 -9.27 15.49
C LEU A 36 6.11 -10.22 15.44
N THR A 37 7.03 -10.08 16.39
CA THR A 37 8.17 -10.97 16.57
C THR A 37 7.71 -12.41 16.79
N VAL A 38 6.69 -12.62 17.63
CA VAL A 38 6.13 -13.96 17.91
C VAL A 38 5.48 -14.56 16.67
N GLN A 39 4.68 -13.80 15.92
CA GLN A 39 4.04 -14.30 14.69
C GLN A 39 5.08 -14.71 13.63
N TRP A 40 6.17 -13.96 13.53
CA TRP A 40 7.28 -14.28 12.65
C TRP A 40 8.00 -15.58 13.06
N GLU A 41 8.45 -15.66 14.32
CA GLU A 41 9.17 -16.82 14.86
C GLU A 41 8.36 -18.11 14.74
N THR A 42 7.06 -18.03 14.95
CA THR A 42 6.14 -19.18 14.90
C THR A 42 5.64 -19.51 13.50
N ARG A 43 6.01 -18.71 12.48
CA ARG A 43 5.48 -18.80 11.10
C ARG A 43 3.95 -18.80 11.06
N THR A 44 3.31 -18.16 12.03
CA THR A 44 1.86 -17.97 12.09
C THR A 44 1.42 -16.66 11.42
N TRP A 45 2.38 -15.99 10.80
CA TRP A 45 2.21 -14.76 10.03
C TRP A 45 1.19 -14.93 8.89
N CYS A 46 -0.06 -14.57 9.19
CA CYS A 46 -1.19 -14.53 8.27
C CYS A 46 -1.98 -13.25 8.62
N CYS A 47 -2.38 -12.46 7.63
CA CYS A 47 -2.97 -11.12 7.82
C CYS A 47 -2.03 -10.03 8.42
N PRO A 48 -0.81 -9.83 7.86
CA PRO A 48 0.09 -8.71 8.17
C PRO A 48 -0.52 -7.35 7.93
N ASP A 49 -1.50 -7.26 7.04
CA ASP A 49 -2.23 -6.05 6.74
C ASP A 49 -2.95 -5.51 7.98
N LEU A 50 -3.46 -6.36 8.87
CA LEU A 50 -4.09 -5.95 10.12
C LEU A 50 -3.07 -5.34 11.09
N THR A 51 -1.95 -6.03 11.33
CA THR A 51 -0.90 -5.58 12.26
C THR A 51 -0.18 -4.33 11.73
N ALA A 52 0.09 -4.28 10.43
CA ALA A 52 0.69 -3.10 9.80
C ALA A 52 -0.26 -1.90 9.86
N ARG A 53 -1.57 -2.07 9.60
CA ARG A 53 -2.56 -0.98 9.79
C ARG A 53 -2.69 -0.53 11.23
N ARG A 54 -2.43 -1.40 12.22
CA ARG A 54 -2.38 -1.04 13.64
C ARG A 54 -1.12 -0.21 13.95
N LEU A 55 0.04 -0.60 13.41
CA LEU A 55 1.30 0.16 13.55
C LEU A 55 1.28 1.52 12.86
N ALA A 56 0.67 1.62 11.67
CA ALA A 56 0.52 2.87 10.93
C ALA A 56 -0.19 3.97 11.73
N ARG A 57 -0.96 3.62 12.76
CA ARG A 57 -1.64 4.58 13.64
C ARG A 57 -0.69 5.34 14.56
N PHE A 58 0.52 4.82 14.78
CA PHE A 58 1.56 5.45 15.58
C PHE A 58 2.44 6.40 14.75
N GLY A 59 2.30 6.41 13.42
CA GLY A 59 3.06 7.32 12.55
C GLY A 59 4.58 7.16 12.75
N PRO A 60 5.35 8.27 12.74
CA PRO A 60 6.81 8.25 12.89
C PRO A 60 7.33 7.58 14.18
N ASP A 61 6.52 7.52 15.24
CA ASP A 61 6.93 6.87 16.50
C ASP A 61 7.15 5.36 16.31
N ALA A 62 6.60 4.78 15.24
CA ALA A 62 6.84 3.39 14.83
C ALA A 62 8.00 3.24 13.83
N ALA A 63 8.81 4.26 13.55
CA ALA A 63 9.90 4.14 12.57
C ALA A 63 10.96 3.10 12.99
N GLU A 64 11.32 3.05 14.28
CA GLU A 64 12.24 2.05 14.85
C GLU A 64 11.69 0.61 14.82
N ALA A 65 10.40 0.44 14.53
CA ALA A 65 9.77 -0.86 14.35
C ALA A 65 10.00 -1.46 12.95
N ALA A 66 10.43 -0.66 11.98
CA ALA A 66 10.58 -1.07 10.59
C ALA A 66 12.05 -1.49 10.29
N PRO A 67 12.28 -2.42 9.35
CA PRO A 67 11.29 -3.12 8.53
C PRO A 67 10.77 -4.40 9.21
N LEU A 68 9.46 -4.61 9.12
CA LEU A 68 8.87 -5.90 9.47
C LEU A 68 9.21 -6.93 8.38
N PRO A 69 9.30 -8.21 8.74
CA PRO A 69 9.61 -9.25 7.78
C PRO A 69 8.50 -9.39 6.71
N THR A 70 8.90 -9.79 5.51
CA THR A 70 8.13 -9.59 4.27
C THR A 70 6.86 -10.45 4.22
N PRO A 71 5.68 -9.85 3.99
CA PRO A 71 4.39 -10.55 4.03
C PRO A 71 4.11 -11.42 2.79
N HIS A 72 3.00 -12.17 2.81
CA HIS A 72 2.50 -12.90 1.65
C HIS A 72 2.14 -11.91 0.52
N PRO A 73 2.34 -12.26 -0.77
CA PRO A 73 2.14 -11.35 -1.91
C PRO A 73 0.81 -10.55 -1.92
N TYR A 74 -0.31 -11.16 -1.51
CA TYR A 74 -1.63 -10.51 -1.49
C TYR A 74 -1.78 -9.40 -0.44
N GLU A 75 -0.90 -9.38 0.56
CA GLU A 75 -0.96 -8.48 1.71
C GLU A 75 0.12 -7.37 1.59
N LEU A 76 0.96 -7.45 0.55
CA LEU A 76 2.05 -6.52 0.30
C LEU A 76 1.55 -5.09 0.05
N ALA A 77 0.41 -4.92 -0.62
CA ALA A 77 -0.17 -3.60 -0.85
C ALA A 77 -0.54 -2.87 0.46
N ASP A 78 -1.26 -3.56 1.35
CA ASP A 78 -1.66 -3.00 2.64
C ASP A 78 -0.45 -2.76 3.56
N TYR A 79 0.52 -3.66 3.51
CA TYR A 79 1.79 -3.51 4.23
C TYR A 79 2.58 -2.28 3.77
N LEU A 80 2.74 -2.08 2.46
CA LEU A 80 3.44 -0.90 1.91
C LEU A 80 2.71 0.41 2.23
N GLN A 81 1.38 0.41 2.20
CA GLN A 81 0.61 1.58 2.63
C GLN A 81 0.82 1.90 4.11
N ALA A 82 0.86 0.87 4.95
CA ALA A 82 1.11 1.03 6.37
C ALA A 82 2.53 1.55 6.65
N LEU A 83 3.57 0.97 6.03
CA LEU A 83 4.94 1.46 6.16
C LEU A 83 5.07 2.91 5.69
N SER A 84 4.47 3.26 4.55
CA SER A 84 4.47 4.63 4.03
C SER A 84 3.87 5.65 4.99
N ALA A 85 2.84 5.25 5.75
CA ALA A 85 2.21 6.08 6.76
C ALA A 85 3.04 6.23 8.04
N ILE A 86 3.97 5.30 8.29
CA ILE A 86 4.92 5.34 9.41
C ILE A 86 6.12 6.22 9.03
N ASP A 87 6.85 5.79 8.02
CA ASP A 87 7.97 6.50 7.42
C ASP A 87 8.14 6.02 5.97
N SER A 88 7.99 6.93 5.02
CA SER A 88 8.21 6.65 3.61
C SER A 88 9.69 6.51 3.24
N THR A 89 10.60 6.92 4.12
CA THR A 89 12.04 6.91 3.88
C THR A 89 12.54 5.48 3.74
N GLY A 90 13.30 5.20 2.68
CA GLY A 90 13.88 3.87 2.44
C GLY A 90 12.95 2.85 1.78
N LEU A 91 11.71 3.23 1.43
CA LEU A 91 10.76 2.34 0.73
C LEU A 91 10.97 2.28 -0.80
N ASP A 92 11.90 3.06 -1.34
CA ASP A 92 12.19 3.15 -2.79
C ASP A 92 12.42 1.78 -3.45
N GLY A 93 13.17 0.90 -2.77
CA GLY A 93 13.40 -0.47 -3.24
C GLY A 93 12.11 -1.27 -3.28
N MET A 94 11.28 -1.19 -2.23
CA MET A 94 10.02 -1.92 -2.16
C MET A 94 9.00 -1.43 -3.19
N TYR A 95 8.89 -0.12 -3.41
CA TYR A 95 8.02 0.42 -4.48
C TYR A 95 8.50 0.04 -5.87
N THR A 96 9.82 -0.07 -6.06
CA THR A 96 10.39 -0.59 -7.30
C THR A 96 9.98 -2.05 -7.49
N GLU A 97 10.22 -2.93 -6.52
CA GLU A 97 9.84 -4.36 -6.61
C GLU A 97 8.34 -4.58 -6.83
N ALA A 98 7.48 -3.74 -6.22
CA ALA A 98 6.04 -3.77 -6.40
C ALA A 98 5.58 -3.66 -7.87
N LEU A 99 6.41 -3.11 -8.77
CA LEU A 99 6.11 -3.03 -10.21
C LEU A 99 6.07 -4.41 -10.91
N TRP A 100 6.71 -5.43 -10.35
CA TRP A 100 6.70 -6.81 -10.87
C TRP A 100 5.70 -7.71 -10.15
N ASP A 101 4.98 -7.20 -9.15
CA ASP A 101 3.99 -8.01 -8.43
C ASP A 101 2.87 -8.45 -9.38
N CYS A 102 2.30 -9.62 -9.12
CA CYS A 102 1.17 -10.17 -9.86
C CYS A 102 -0.15 -9.47 -9.49
N GLU A 103 -0.29 -9.10 -8.21
CA GLU A 103 -1.44 -8.43 -7.63
C GLU A 103 -1.51 -6.97 -8.11
N GLU A 104 -2.71 -6.55 -8.48
CA GLU A 104 -2.95 -5.27 -9.15
C GLU A 104 -2.71 -4.07 -8.24
N ARG A 105 -3.23 -4.11 -7.01
CA ARG A 105 -3.15 -3.00 -6.05
C ARG A 105 -1.70 -2.72 -5.64
N THR A 106 -0.89 -3.75 -5.42
CA THR A 106 0.55 -3.66 -5.17
C THR A 106 1.23 -2.97 -6.36
N ARG A 107 0.89 -3.38 -7.58
CA ARG A 107 1.46 -2.77 -8.79
C ARG A 107 1.08 -1.30 -8.95
N LEU A 108 -0.16 -0.92 -8.64
CA LEU A 108 -0.62 0.47 -8.65
C LEU A 108 0.14 1.33 -7.64
N LEU A 109 0.44 0.79 -6.46
CA LEU A 109 1.29 1.47 -5.47
C LEU A 109 2.71 1.68 -6.00
N GLY A 110 3.29 0.66 -6.62
CA GLY A 110 4.59 0.76 -7.28
C GLY A 110 4.61 1.86 -8.35
N ILE A 111 3.61 1.92 -9.23
CA ILE A 111 3.50 2.95 -10.27
C ILE A 111 3.47 4.36 -9.66
N ALA A 112 2.69 4.55 -8.60
CA ALA A 112 2.53 5.85 -7.96
C ALA A 112 3.82 6.32 -7.27
N ALA A 113 4.50 5.43 -6.55
CA ALA A 113 5.53 5.80 -5.58
C ALA A 113 6.96 5.44 -5.98
N ALA A 114 7.18 4.57 -6.98
CA ALA A 114 8.53 4.17 -7.37
C ALA A 114 9.38 5.40 -7.80
N PRO A 115 10.68 5.40 -7.42
CA PRO A 115 11.59 6.48 -7.78
C PRO A 115 11.75 6.57 -9.30
N GLN A 116 12.06 7.77 -9.79
CA GLN A 116 12.27 8.06 -11.22
C GLN A 116 13.63 7.55 -11.74
N GLN A 117 13.91 6.27 -11.49
CA GLN A 117 15.11 5.60 -11.95
C GLN A 117 14.87 4.82 -13.25
N PRO A 118 15.89 4.64 -14.11
CA PRO A 118 15.69 4.06 -15.44
C PRO A 118 14.99 2.69 -15.44
N GLN A 119 15.24 1.84 -14.44
CA GLN A 119 14.60 0.53 -14.35
C GLN A 119 13.09 0.64 -14.06
N ALA A 120 12.70 1.49 -13.11
CA ALA A 120 11.30 1.73 -12.78
C ALA A 120 10.56 2.35 -13.98
N ILE A 121 11.17 3.31 -14.69
CA ILE A 121 10.59 3.95 -15.87
C ILE A 121 10.36 2.94 -17.00
N ARG A 122 11.34 2.08 -17.28
CA ARG A 122 11.20 1.00 -18.28
C ARG A 122 10.06 0.05 -17.91
N GLN A 123 9.96 -0.32 -16.65
CA GLN A 123 8.91 -1.22 -16.19
C GLN A 123 7.52 -0.56 -16.25
N ILE A 124 7.38 0.71 -15.85
CA ILE A 124 6.12 1.47 -15.96
C ILE A 124 5.69 1.60 -17.44
N THR A 125 6.64 1.85 -18.34
CA THR A 125 6.40 1.82 -19.79
C THR A 125 5.89 0.47 -20.26
N ALA A 126 6.53 -0.63 -19.83
CA ALA A 126 6.09 -1.97 -20.18
C ALA A 126 4.67 -2.28 -19.67
N LEU A 127 4.32 -1.82 -18.46
CA LEU A 127 2.98 -1.98 -17.90
C LEU A 127 1.90 -1.20 -18.67
N ARG A 128 2.21 0.00 -19.16
CA ARG A 128 1.33 0.78 -20.05
C ARG A 128 1.05 0.02 -21.35
N ASP A 129 2.09 -0.54 -21.95
CA ASP A 129 2.01 -1.14 -23.29
C ASP A 129 1.49 -2.59 -23.28
N ASP A 130 1.41 -3.25 -22.12
CA ASP A 130 0.97 -4.63 -22.00
C ASP A 130 -0.57 -4.76 -22.15
N PRO A 131 -1.05 -5.41 -23.24
CA PRO A 131 -2.48 -5.59 -23.47
C PRO A 131 -3.16 -6.49 -22.41
N MET A 132 -2.40 -7.33 -21.71
CA MET A 132 -2.92 -8.21 -20.65
C MET A 132 -3.15 -7.48 -19.32
N LYS A 133 -2.63 -6.26 -19.15
CA LYS A 133 -2.91 -5.46 -17.95
C LYS A 133 -4.29 -4.84 -18.00
N THR A 134 -4.86 -4.58 -16.83
CA THR A 134 -6.13 -3.90 -16.68
C THR A 134 -6.03 -2.45 -17.15
N ALA A 135 -7.19 -1.86 -17.47
CA ALA A 135 -7.25 -0.49 -17.94
C ALA A 135 -6.73 0.49 -16.89
N GLU A 136 -7.01 0.20 -15.61
CA GLU A 136 -6.57 0.98 -14.45
C GLU A 136 -5.04 1.03 -14.35
N VAL A 137 -4.36 -0.11 -14.48
CA VAL A 137 -2.89 -0.19 -14.45
C VAL A 137 -2.29 0.60 -15.61
N ARG A 138 -2.81 0.44 -16.82
CA ARG A 138 -2.32 1.17 -18.00
C ARG A 138 -2.50 2.68 -17.86
N ALA A 139 -3.69 3.11 -17.42
CA ALA A 139 -3.99 4.53 -17.22
C ALA A 139 -3.13 5.16 -16.11
N ALA A 140 -2.88 4.43 -15.02
CA ALA A 140 -1.98 4.90 -13.96
C ALA A 140 -0.54 5.04 -14.47
N ALA A 141 -0.07 4.08 -15.27
CA ALA A 141 1.26 4.12 -15.88
C ALA A 141 1.39 5.30 -16.88
N ASP A 142 0.38 5.53 -17.71
CA ASP A 142 0.30 6.68 -18.61
C ASP A 142 0.41 8.01 -17.86
N ALA A 143 -0.44 8.19 -16.83
CA ALA A 143 -0.43 9.39 -16.01
C ALA A 143 0.94 9.60 -15.34
N ARG A 144 1.56 8.53 -14.86
CA ARG A 144 2.89 8.59 -14.23
C ARG A 144 3.96 9.04 -15.22
N LEU A 145 3.96 8.51 -16.44
CA LEU A 145 4.94 8.86 -17.48
C LEU A 145 4.74 10.30 -17.99
N ALA A 146 3.51 10.80 -18.01
CA ALA A 146 3.23 12.19 -18.39
C ALA A 146 3.80 13.23 -17.39
N THR A 147 4.05 12.82 -16.13
CA THR A 147 4.66 13.70 -15.11
C THR A 147 6.19 13.75 -15.18
N GLN A 148 6.81 13.07 -16.14
CA GLN A 148 8.25 13.10 -16.29
C GLN A 148 8.73 14.44 -16.82
N PRO A 149 9.79 15.04 -16.24
CA PRO A 149 10.46 16.14 -16.89
C PRO A 149 11.00 15.64 -18.24
N ALA A 150 10.61 16.30 -19.32
CA ALA A 150 11.13 15.99 -20.65
C ALA A 150 12.66 15.98 -20.61
N GLU A 151 13.28 14.89 -21.05
CA GLU A 151 14.74 14.82 -21.17
C GLU A 151 15.18 15.97 -22.09
N ARG A 152 15.90 16.94 -21.52
CA ARG A 152 16.36 18.12 -22.25
C ARG A 152 17.29 17.61 -23.37
N PRO A 153 17.07 17.97 -24.65
CA PRO A 153 17.91 17.47 -25.73
C PRO A 153 19.39 17.78 -25.43
N ARG A 154 20.23 16.74 -25.35
CA ARG A 154 21.68 16.95 -25.29
C ARG A 154 22.13 17.39 -26.66
N HIS A 155 22.34 18.70 -26.83
CA HIS A 155 23.03 19.21 -28.00
C HIS A 155 24.47 18.67 -27.98
N PRO A 156 24.93 17.99 -29.05
CA PRO A 156 26.35 17.69 -29.18
C PRO A 156 27.13 19.00 -29.28
N SER A 157 28.22 19.10 -28.50
CA SER A 157 29.22 20.16 -28.62
C SER A 157 30.12 19.93 -29.83
#